data_AF-A0A7I7QK25-F1
#
_entry.id   AF-A0A7I7QK25-F1
#
_cell.length_a   1.000
_cell.length_b   1.000
_cell.length_c   1.000
_cell.angle_alpha   90.00
_cell.angle_beta   90.00
_cell.angle_gamma   90.00
#
_symmetry.space_group_name_H-M   'P 1'
#
loop_
_entity.id
_entity.type
_entity.pdbx_description
1 polymer ?
#
loop_
_entity_poly.entity_id
_entity_poly.type
_entity_poly.pdbx_seq_one_letter_code
_entity_poly.pdbx_strand_id
1 'polypeptide(L)'
;MFAGKWHGTAKTSAIISTVGETRRSERRPLISVVSMVLSLMVAGCAASKEAPTLPSEPAAVAETILSPTGQDFLRDVTGYAWDDGGRRAGASMSWIAVDAHSPDPSIASRAGETASAIAAFLADDKMLGDPPANPELWQSYSTILAPYLGAMVDDDGGVTGFVALDDFDSPMRRTVGLFVAMSRDADAFGALATSASTRATGYEHAFAHTVAEHPSAAYDFEVKVGLFRAARLRAVVATAPYVAQPNSRQPTPTHEQTQVAYDVASVTARAGTDTIDRRFFGADGRLLAPDDVGTENWSVYDAQLTVYLAPLQPIIDVIRQYGRAFDGIVLDQ
;
A
#
# COMPACT_ATOMS: atom_id res chain seq x y z
N MET A 1 13.14 1.76 -49.51
CA MET A 1 13.47 1.04 -50.75
C MET A 1 14.47 -0.05 -50.38
N PHE A 2 14.27 -1.25 -50.92
CA PHE A 2 14.89 -2.56 -50.63
C PHE A 2 14.38 -3.36 -49.43
N ALA A 3 13.76 -4.48 -49.82
CA ALA A 3 13.11 -5.53 -49.05
C ALA A 3 13.94 -6.82 -49.18
N GLY A 4 13.75 -7.77 -48.26
CA GLY A 4 14.30 -9.12 -48.35
C GLY A 4 13.47 -10.13 -47.56
N LYS A 5 12.49 -10.75 -48.23
CA LYS A 5 11.72 -11.92 -47.78
C LYS A 5 12.61 -13.18 -47.80
N TRP A 6 12.40 -14.08 -46.85
CA TRP A 6 12.76 -15.50 -46.99
C TRP A 6 11.51 -16.37 -46.74
N HIS A 7 11.24 -17.25 -47.70
CA HIS A 7 10.34 -18.40 -47.61
C HIS A 7 11.07 -19.56 -48.29
N GLY A 8 11.01 -20.74 -47.69
CA GLY A 8 11.52 -21.98 -48.26
C GLY A 8 10.82 -23.18 -47.63
N THR A 9 9.93 -23.79 -48.40
CA THR A 9 9.07 -24.93 -48.07
C THR A 9 9.67 -26.28 -48.50
N ALA A 10 9.29 -27.33 -47.75
CA ALA A 10 8.86 -28.66 -48.21
C ALA A 10 9.90 -29.74 -48.61
N LYS A 11 9.78 -30.94 -48.00
CA LYS A 11 9.03 -32.14 -48.52
C LYS A 11 9.74 -33.53 -48.34
N THR A 12 9.00 -34.44 -47.69
CA THR A 12 8.71 -35.88 -48.00
C THR A 12 9.65 -37.08 -47.74
N SER A 13 8.97 -38.15 -47.28
CA SER A 13 9.14 -39.62 -47.45
C SER A 13 9.53 -40.35 -46.15
N ALA A 14 8.73 -41.17 -45.44
CA ALA A 14 7.61 -42.10 -45.68
C ALA A 14 7.98 -43.57 -46.03
N ILE A 15 7.20 -44.49 -45.41
CA ILE A 15 6.86 -45.91 -45.74
C ILE A 15 7.93 -46.96 -45.33
N ILE A 16 7.68 -48.12 -44.67
CA ILE A 16 6.83 -49.33 -44.91
C ILE A 16 6.83 -50.17 -43.59
N SER A 17 5.73 -50.55 -42.90
CA SER A 17 4.65 -51.58 -43.08
C SER A 17 5.07 -53.08 -43.03
N THR A 18 4.15 -53.91 -42.50
CA THR A 18 3.78 -55.35 -42.74
C THR A 18 3.70 -56.13 -41.41
N VAL A 19 2.53 -56.41 -40.79
CA VAL A 19 1.39 -57.33 -41.10
C VAL A 19 1.76 -58.83 -41.15
N GLY A 20 1.06 -59.65 -40.35
CA GLY A 20 1.07 -61.12 -40.40
C GLY A 20 0.14 -61.74 -39.35
N GLU A 21 -0.70 -62.70 -39.75
CA GLU A 21 -2.07 -62.92 -39.26
C GLU A 21 -2.32 -64.34 -38.68
N THR A 22 -3.20 -64.44 -37.67
CA THR A 22 -4.09 -65.57 -37.27
C THR A 22 -3.58 -66.99 -36.91
N ARG A 23 -4.09 -67.53 -35.78
CA ARG A 23 -4.89 -68.79 -35.75
C ARG A 23 -5.69 -69.02 -34.45
N ARG A 24 -6.73 -69.85 -34.62
CA ARG A 24 -7.95 -70.15 -33.85
C ARG A 24 -7.77 -71.06 -32.60
N SER A 25 -8.72 -70.87 -31.65
CA SER A 25 -9.57 -71.90 -30.99
C SER A 25 -8.99 -72.78 -29.86
N GLU A 26 -9.50 -72.64 -28.63
CA GLU A 26 -10.36 -73.63 -27.92
C GLU A 26 -10.82 -73.12 -26.52
N ARG A 27 -11.72 -73.86 -25.88
CA ARG A 27 -12.81 -73.39 -24.98
C ARG A 27 -12.54 -73.56 -23.47
N ARG A 28 -13.21 -72.68 -22.69
CA ARG A 28 -13.92 -72.90 -21.39
C ARG A 28 -13.11 -72.92 -20.06
N PRO A 29 -13.75 -72.67 -18.89
CA PRO A 29 -14.08 -71.35 -18.33
C PRO A 29 -13.49 -71.18 -16.90
N LEU A 30 -13.59 -70.01 -16.25
CA LEU A 30 -13.98 -69.86 -14.82
C LEU A 30 -13.72 -68.44 -14.30
N ILE A 31 -14.75 -67.92 -13.61
CA ILE A 31 -14.73 -66.90 -12.55
C ILE A 31 -14.45 -65.43 -12.98
N SER A 32 -15.54 -64.74 -13.32
CA SER A 32 -15.64 -63.27 -13.17
C SER A 32 -15.75 -62.93 -11.69
N VAL A 33 -14.70 -62.34 -11.10
CA VAL A 33 -14.82 -61.53 -9.89
C VAL A 33 -15.08 -60.09 -10.34
N VAL A 34 -16.35 -59.68 -10.30
CA VAL A 34 -16.73 -58.27 -10.43
C VAL A 34 -16.43 -57.61 -9.09
N SER A 35 -15.24 -57.01 -8.96
CA SER A 35 -14.95 -56.08 -7.87
C SER A 35 -15.71 -54.78 -8.12
N MET A 36 -16.88 -54.68 -7.50
CA MET A 36 -17.65 -53.45 -7.38
C MET A 36 -16.89 -52.51 -6.45
N VAL A 37 -16.08 -51.61 -7.03
CA VAL A 37 -15.47 -50.49 -6.32
C VAL A 37 -16.60 -49.53 -5.95
N LEU A 38 -17.08 -49.68 -4.71
CA LEU A 38 -17.97 -48.73 -4.08
C LEU A 38 -17.15 -47.49 -3.73
N SER A 39 -17.16 -46.50 -4.63
CA SER A 39 -16.61 -45.18 -4.38
C SER A 39 -17.41 -44.52 -3.26
N LEU A 40 -16.98 -44.74 -2.00
CA LEU A 40 -17.35 -43.86 -0.90
C LEU A 40 -16.80 -42.48 -1.21
N MET A 41 -17.67 -41.62 -1.75
CA MET A 41 -17.55 -40.18 -1.62
C MET A 41 -17.57 -39.89 -0.11
N VAL A 42 -16.40 -39.83 0.50
CA VAL A 42 -16.25 -39.13 1.78
C VAL A 42 -16.46 -37.66 1.45
N ALA A 43 -17.72 -37.23 1.45
CA ALA A 43 -18.05 -35.85 1.71
C ALA A 43 -17.54 -35.58 3.13
N GLY A 44 -16.29 -35.14 3.21
CA GLY A 44 -15.78 -34.52 4.42
C GLY A 44 -16.68 -33.32 4.66
N CYS A 45 -17.64 -33.46 5.58
CA CYS A 45 -18.24 -32.31 6.22
C CYS A 45 -17.10 -31.56 6.90
N ALA A 46 -16.52 -30.57 6.20
CA ALA A 46 -15.86 -29.49 6.89
C ALA A 46 -16.94 -28.91 7.79
N ALA A 47 -16.89 -29.21 9.09
CA ALA A 47 -17.72 -28.55 10.07
C ALA A 47 -17.49 -27.06 9.86
N SER A 48 -18.50 -26.34 9.38
CA SER A 48 -18.45 -24.89 9.26
C SER A 48 -18.08 -24.34 10.63
N LYS A 49 -16.92 -23.68 10.72
CA LYS A 49 -16.53 -22.95 11.94
C LYS A 49 -17.71 -22.05 12.30
N GLU A 50 -18.09 -22.00 13.57
CA GLU A 50 -19.16 -21.09 14.00
C GLU A 50 -18.69 -19.64 13.81
N ALA A 51 -19.61 -18.76 13.42
CA ALA A 51 -19.29 -17.35 13.21
C ALA A 51 -18.81 -16.71 14.52
N PRO A 52 -17.72 -15.92 14.50
CA PRO A 52 -17.30 -15.15 15.67
C PRO A 52 -18.44 -14.27 16.18
N THR A 53 -18.63 -14.25 17.50
CA THR A 53 -19.62 -13.37 18.13
C THR A 53 -19.09 -11.94 18.09
N LEU A 54 -19.80 -11.06 17.38
CA LEU A 54 -19.47 -9.63 17.29
C LEU A 54 -20.23 -8.85 18.38
N PRO A 55 -19.54 -8.15 19.30
CA PRO A 55 -20.22 -7.23 20.20
C PRO A 55 -20.92 -6.11 19.41
N SER A 56 -22.09 -5.66 19.87
CA SER A 56 -22.87 -4.63 19.17
C SER A 56 -22.56 -3.20 19.59
N GLU A 57 -22.10 -3.02 20.84
CA GLU A 57 -21.82 -1.69 21.40
C GLU A 57 -20.35 -1.30 21.24
N PRO A 58 -20.04 -0.05 20.84
CA PRO A 58 -18.66 0.43 20.67
C PRO A 58 -17.75 0.13 21.87
N ALA A 59 -18.25 0.32 23.09
CA ALA A 59 -17.49 0.03 24.31
C ALA A 59 -17.16 -1.45 24.47
N ALA A 60 -18.10 -2.35 24.14
CA ALA A 60 -17.88 -3.79 24.24
C ALA A 60 -16.94 -4.31 23.13
N VAL A 61 -17.01 -3.73 21.93
CA VAL A 61 -16.04 -4.00 20.86
C VAL A 61 -14.64 -3.58 21.29
N ALA A 62 -14.49 -2.37 21.82
CA ALA A 62 -13.21 -1.88 22.33
C ALA A 62 -12.66 -2.75 23.47
N GLU A 63 -13.48 -3.08 24.48
CA GLU A 63 -13.10 -3.95 25.59
C GLU A 63 -12.60 -5.32 25.10
N THR A 64 -13.28 -5.89 24.10
CA THR A 64 -12.89 -7.18 23.51
C THR A 64 -11.54 -7.07 22.80
N ILE A 65 -11.36 -6.06 21.95
CA ILE A 65 -10.12 -5.85 21.16
C ILE A 65 -8.93 -5.51 22.07
N LEU A 66 -9.15 -4.73 23.13
CA LEU A 66 -8.11 -4.30 24.07
C LEU A 66 -7.81 -5.35 25.15
N SER A 67 -8.60 -6.43 25.22
CA SER A 67 -8.36 -7.53 26.16
C SER A 67 -7.09 -8.33 25.82
N PRO A 68 -6.56 -9.13 26.77
CA PRO A 68 -5.44 -10.03 26.50
C PRO A 68 -5.69 -11.04 25.36
N THR A 69 -6.95 -11.33 25.05
CA THR A 69 -7.37 -12.24 23.96
C THR A 69 -7.79 -11.49 22.69
N GLY A 70 -7.63 -10.17 22.65
CA GLY A 70 -8.08 -9.33 21.54
C GLY A 70 -7.43 -9.67 20.20
N GLN A 71 -6.16 -10.08 20.21
CA GLN A 71 -5.45 -10.56 19.00
C GLN A 71 -6.08 -11.84 18.43
N ASP A 72 -6.52 -12.77 19.30
CA ASP A 72 -7.21 -13.99 18.85
C ASP A 72 -8.60 -13.66 18.31
N PHE A 73 -9.31 -12.72 18.95
CA PHE A 73 -10.58 -12.21 18.44
C PHE A 73 -10.43 -11.58 17.06
N LEU A 74 -9.44 -10.69 16.86
CA LEU A 74 -9.17 -10.08 15.55
C LEU A 74 -8.80 -11.15 14.52
N ARG A 75 -7.93 -12.11 14.86
CA ARG A 75 -7.60 -13.25 13.99
C ARG A 75 -8.84 -14.04 13.58
N ASP A 76 -9.71 -14.35 14.53
CA ASP A 76 -10.95 -15.09 14.26
C ASP A 76 -11.91 -14.30 13.37
N VAL A 77 -12.09 -13.00 13.63
CA VAL A 77 -12.95 -12.12 12.82
C VAL A 77 -12.39 -11.94 11.41
N THR A 78 -11.09 -11.67 11.26
CA THR A 78 -10.44 -11.45 9.96
C THR A 78 -10.35 -12.73 9.14
N GLY A 79 -10.12 -13.88 9.80
CA GLY A 79 -9.95 -15.17 9.15
C GLY A 79 -11.25 -15.95 8.89
N TYR A 80 -12.37 -15.54 9.50
CA TYR A 80 -13.67 -16.18 9.26
C TYR A 80 -14.19 -15.84 7.86
N ALA A 81 -14.66 -16.83 7.09
CA ALA A 81 -15.23 -16.61 5.77
C ALA A 81 -16.67 -16.09 5.90
N TRP A 82 -16.85 -14.78 5.86
CA TRP A 82 -18.16 -14.15 6.00
C TRP A 82 -18.95 -14.20 4.69
N ASP A 83 -20.23 -14.59 4.75
CA ASP A 83 -21.10 -14.64 3.56
C ASP A 83 -21.35 -13.26 2.92
N ASP A 84 -21.10 -12.17 3.65
CA ASP A 84 -21.25 -10.78 3.21
C ASP A 84 -19.92 -10.09 2.91
N GLY A 85 -18.84 -10.87 2.75
CA GLY A 85 -17.48 -10.37 2.53
C GLY A 85 -16.89 -9.64 3.73
N GLY A 86 -17.48 -9.81 4.91
CA GLY A 86 -17.01 -9.23 6.17
C GLY A 86 -17.62 -7.86 6.45
N ARG A 87 -18.64 -7.45 5.69
CA ARG A 87 -19.33 -6.16 5.86
C ARG A 87 -19.87 -5.97 7.28
N ARG A 88 -20.51 -7.00 7.86
CA ARG A 88 -20.99 -6.96 9.26
C ARG A 88 -19.86 -6.81 10.27
N ALA A 89 -18.74 -7.50 10.06
CA ALA A 89 -17.57 -7.37 10.91
C ALA A 89 -16.98 -5.95 10.84
N GLY A 90 -16.81 -5.41 9.63
CA GLY A 90 -16.35 -4.04 9.42
C GLY A 90 -17.28 -3.00 10.05
N ALA A 91 -18.60 -3.18 9.90
CA ALA A 91 -19.60 -2.28 10.49
C ALA A 91 -19.50 -2.20 12.02
N SER A 92 -19.18 -3.30 12.71
CA SER A 92 -19.00 -3.32 14.17
C SER A 92 -17.85 -2.43 14.68
N MET A 93 -16.89 -2.10 13.80
CA MET A 93 -15.71 -1.27 14.12
C MET A 93 -15.76 0.12 13.46
N SER A 94 -16.79 0.40 12.65
CA SER A 94 -16.89 1.64 11.86
C SER A 94 -16.93 2.94 12.68
N TRP A 95 -17.38 2.86 13.94
CA TRP A 95 -17.42 3.98 14.87
C TRP A 95 -16.04 4.57 15.16
N ILE A 96 -14.96 3.77 15.04
CA ILE A 96 -13.59 4.20 15.39
C ILE A 96 -13.14 5.42 14.58
N ALA A 97 -13.45 5.47 13.28
CA ALA A 97 -13.08 6.60 12.43
C ALA A 97 -13.84 7.89 12.79
N VAL A 98 -15.11 7.75 13.18
CA VAL A 98 -15.96 8.87 13.56
C VAL A 98 -15.55 9.41 14.93
N ASP A 99 -15.38 8.51 15.89
CA ASP A 99 -15.05 8.83 17.28
C ASP A 99 -13.62 9.33 17.45
N ALA A 100 -12.72 9.09 16.48
CA ALA A 100 -11.36 9.63 16.43
C ALA A 100 -11.31 11.16 16.60
N HIS A 101 -12.36 11.85 16.15
CA HIS A 101 -12.49 13.31 16.19
C HIS A 101 -13.54 13.78 17.20
N SER A 102 -13.95 12.92 18.13
CA SER A 102 -14.91 13.27 19.16
C SER A 102 -14.37 14.41 20.05
N PRO A 103 -15.18 15.42 20.38
CA PRO A 103 -14.80 16.44 21.35
C PRO A 103 -14.74 15.88 22.79
N ASP A 104 -15.29 14.69 23.04
CA ASP A 104 -15.13 13.97 24.30
C ASP A 104 -13.80 13.20 24.29
N PRO A 105 -12.81 13.57 25.14
CA PRO A 105 -11.50 12.93 25.14
C PRO A 105 -11.58 11.43 25.44
N SER A 106 -12.53 10.98 26.25
CA SER A 106 -12.66 9.56 26.60
C SER A 106 -13.14 8.71 25.43
N ILE A 107 -14.00 9.28 24.58
CA ILE A 107 -14.48 8.65 23.36
C ILE A 107 -13.37 8.59 22.33
N ALA A 108 -12.67 9.72 22.11
CA ALA A 108 -11.55 9.79 21.19
C ALA A 108 -10.40 8.86 21.59
N SER A 109 -10.04 8.80 22.88
CA SER A 109 -8.98 7.91 23.37
C SER A 109 -9.34 6.44 23.17
N ARG A 110 -10.58 6.04 23.47
CA ARG A 110 -11.04 4.65 23.22
C ARG A 110 -10.96 4.29 21.73
N ALA A 111 -11.33 5.21 20.84
CA ALA A 111 -11.19 5.01 19.40
C ALA A 111 -9.73 4.83 19.00
N GLY A 112 -8.83 5.70 19.48
CA GLY A 112 -7.40 5.63 19.17
C GLY A 112 -6.72 4.37 19.71
N GLU A 113 -7.02 3.97 20.94
CA GLU A 113 -6.48 2.74 21.53
C GLU A 113 -6.93 1.51 20.74
N THR A 114 -8.22 1.47 20.35
CA THR A 114 -8.78 0.38 19.54
C THR A 114 -8.14 0.35 18.15
N ALA A 115 -7.99 1.51 17.49
CA ALA A 115 -7.30 1.61 16.20
C ALA A 115 -5.83 1.19 16.28
N SER A 116 -5.12 1.56 17.36
CA SER A 116 -3.73 1.18 17.59
C SER A 116 -3.59 -0.33 17.76
N ALA A 117 -4.49 -0.98 18.50
CA ALA A 117 -4.52 -2.43 18.63
C ALA A 117 -4.79 -3.16 17.29
N ILE A 118 -5.70 -2.63 16.47
CA ILE A 118 -5.97 -3.15 15.11
C ILE A 118 -4.74 -2.96 14.22
N ALA A 119 -4.11 -1.78 14.23
CA ALA A 119 -2.91 -1.49 13.47
C ALA A 119 -1.76 -2.44 13.84
N ALA A 120 -1.57 -2.69 15.14
CA ALA A 120 -0.56 -3.62 15.65
C ALA A 120 -0.85 -5.07 15.21
N PHE A 121 -2.11 -5.52 15.28
CA PHE A 121 -2.53 -6.83 14.77
C PHE A 121 -2.18 -6.99 13.29
N LEU A 122 -2.57 -6.03 12.45
CA LEU A 122 -2.31 -6.09 11.01
C LEU A 122 -0.81 -6.04 10.69
N ALA A 123 -0.01 -5.31 11.47
CA ALA A 123 1.43 -5.22 11.30
C ALA A 123 2.17 -6.51 11.66
N ASP A 124 1.76 -7.18 12.74
CA ASP A 124 2.54 -8.25 13.36
C ASP A 124 2.03 -9.66 12.97
N ASP A 125 0.78 -9.79 12.53
CA ASP A 125 0.16 -11.10 12.32
C ASP A 125 0.55 -11.76 10.99
N LYS A 126 1.48 -12.70 11.10
CA LYS A 126 1.99 -13.48 9.96
C LYS A 126 1.03 -14.57 9.46
N MET A 127 -0.06 -14.86 10.19
CA MET A 127 -1.01 -15.92 9.85
C MET A 127 -2.26 -15.39 9.14
N LEU A 128 -2.35 -14.09 8.91
CA LEU A 128 -3.24 -13.55 7.89
C LEU A 128 -2.92 -14.34 6.59
N GLY A 129 -3.88 -14.98 5.95
CA GLY A 129 -3.66 -15.84 4.77
C GLY A 129 -3.42 -15.07 3.46
N ASP A 130 -3.21 -15.80 2.36
CA ASP A 130 -3.28 -15.34 0.96
C ASP A 130 -4.74 -14.99 0.57
N PRO A 131 -4.98 -14.21 -0.52
CA PRO A 131 -5.85 -13.03 -0.56
C PRO A 131 -7.20 -13.18 0.15
N PRO A 132 -7.62 -12.16 0.91
CA PRO A 132 -8.61 -12.36 1.95
C PRO A 132 -10.02 -12.64 1.40
N ALA A 133 -10.70 -13.60 2.01
CA ALA A 133 -12.09 -13.95 1.72
C ALA A 133 -13.11 -12.85 2.11
N ASN A 134 -12.64 -11.70 2.62
CA ASN A 134 -13.45 -10.66 3.25
C ASN A 134 -13.11 -9.25 2.77
N PRO A 135 -13.26 -8.92 1.47
CA PRO A 135 -12.79 -7.64 0.91
C PRO A 135 -13.39 -6.42 1.64
N GLU A 136 -14.67 -6.45 2.01
CA GLU A 136 -15.32 -5.36 2.74
C GLU A 136 -14.75 -5.12 4.15
N LEU A 137 -14.24 -6.17 4.81
CA LEU A 137 -13.58 -6.01 6.11
C LEU A 137 -12.23 -5.28 5.97
N TRP A 138 -11.43 -5.62 4.95
CA TRP A 138 -10.14 -4.96 4.70
C TRP A 138 -10.31 -3.50 4.29
N GLN A 139 -11.30 -3.21 3.46
CA GLN A 139 -11.68 -1.83 3.13
C GLN A 139 -12.12 -1.05 4.38
N SER A 140 -12.80 -1.71 5.33
CA SER A 140 -13.17 -1.11 6.62
C SER A 140 -11.95 -0.78 7.47
N TYR A 141 -10.93 -1.65 7.53
CA TYR A 141 -9.68 -1.33 8.24
C TYR A 141 -8.99 -0.08 7.69
N SER A 142 -8.98 0.09 6.37
CA SER A 142 -8.44 1.30 5.72
C SER A 142 -9.13 2.56 6.20
N THR A 143 -10.46 2.52 6.26
CA THR A 143 -11.31 3.64 6.71
C THR A 143 -11.07 3.95 8.19
N ILE A 144 -10.97 2.91 9.02
CA ILE A 144 -10.76 3.02 10.47
C ILE A 144 -9.39 3.60 10.81
N LEU A 145 -8.36 3.27 10.03
CA LEU A 145 -6.98 3.70 10.28
C LEU A 145 -6.63 5.06 9.68
N ALA A 146 -7.36 5.53 8.67
CA ALA A 146 -7.07 6.78 7.96
C ALA A 146 -6.88 8.02 8.88
N PRO A 147 -7.69 8.26 9.94
CA PRO A 147 -7.49 9.40 10.83
C PRO A 147 -6.14 9.40 11.56
N TYR A 148 -5.58 8.22 11.79
CA TYR A 148 -4.38 8.00 12.62
C TYR A 148 -3.07 7.97 11.83
N LEU A 149 -3.11 8.16 10.51
CA LEU A 149 -1.92 8.19 9.66
C LEU A 149 -0.91 9.27 10.08
N GLY A 150 -1.38 10.40 10.63
CA GLY A 150 -0.49 11.40 11.22
C GLY A 150 0.19 10.91 12.48
N ALA A 151 -0.58 10.28 13.38
CA ALA A 151 -0.06 9.77 14.63
C ALA A 151 1.03 8.70 14.40
N MET A 152 0.94 7.92 13.30
CA MET A 152 2.00 7.00 12.87
C MET A 152 3.32 7.70 12.49
N VAL A 153 3.28 8.99 12.16
CA VAL A 153 4.45 9.83 11.87
C VAL A 153 4.59 10.95 12.89
N ASP A 154 4.20 10.71 14.14
CA ASP A 154 4.36 11.66 15.26
C ASP A 154 3.68 13.02 15.03
N ASP A 155 2.55 13.03 14.31
CA ASP A 155 1.62 14.15 14.18
C ASP A 155 0.24 13.73 14.71
N ASP A 156 0.04 13.89 16.01
CA ASP A 156 -1.21 13.55 16.67
C ASP A 156 -2.41 14.29 16.06
N GLY A 157 -2.24 15.47 15.44
CA GLY A 157 -3.22 16.07 14.53
C GLY A 157 -4.64 16.21 15.09
N GLY A 158 -4.78 16.23 16.42
CA GLY A 158 -6.06 16.26 17.13
C GLY A 158 -6.75 14.91 17.37
N VAL A 159 -6.10 13.78 17.09
CA VAL A 159 -6.51 12.44 17.55
C VAL A 159 -5.75 12.07 18.83
N THR A 160 -6.32 11.20 19.66
CA THR A 160 -5.71 10.77 20.95
C THR A 160 -5.87 9.27 21.16
N GLY A 161 -5.08 8.69 22.06
CA GLY A 161 -5.11 7.26 22.40
C GLY A 161 -4.42 6.34 21.39
N PHE A 162 -4.02 6.86 20.22
CA PHE A 162 -3.29 6.06 19.23
C PHE A 162 -1.80 6.05 19.54
N VAL A 163 -1.25 4.85 19.77
CA VAL A 163 0.19 4.65 19.94
C VAL A 163 0.79 4.30 18.58
N ALA A 164 1.80 5.06 18.15
CA ALA A 164 2.55 4.79 16.92
C ALA A 164 3.18 3.39 16.97
N LEU A 165 3.19 2.68 15.84
CA LEU A 165 3.73 1.32 15.77
C LEU A 165 5.25 1.27 15.88
N ASP A 166 5.90 2.35 15.47
CA ASP A 166 7.35 2.51 15.45
C ASP A 166 7.72 3.90 15.99
N ASP A 167 8.96 4.03 16.49
CA ASP A 167 9.53 5.33 16.83
C ASP A 167 9.72 6.18 15.57
N PHE A 168 9.60 7.50 15.69
CA PHE A 168 9.71 8.43 14.57
C PHE A 168 10.98 8.20 13.75
N ASP A 169 12.16 8.20 14.36
CA ASP A 169 13.46 8.06 13.66
C ASP A 169 13.86 6.61 13.34
N SER A 170 12.94 5.65 13.44
CA SER A 170 13.19 4.26 13.09
C SER A 170 12.99 3.98 11.58
N PRO A 171 13.39 2.80 11.09
CA PRO A 171 13.02 2.31 9.76
C PRO A 171 11.53 2.01 9.55
N MET A 172 10.66 2.24 10.53
CA MET A 172 9.20 2.05 10.44
C MET A 172 8.76 0.65 10.00
N ARG A 173 9.47 -0.41 10.45
CA ARG A 173 9.26 -1.79 9.99
C ARG A 173 7.82 -2.27 10.26
N ARG A 174 7.22 -1.92 11.40
CA ARG A 174 5.86 -2.35 11.73
C ARG A 174 4.82 -1.58 10.93
N THR A 175 5.03 -0.28 10.71
CA THR A 175 4.16 0.54 9.86
C THR A 175 4.23 0.08 8.40
N VAL A 176 5.41 -0.27 7.88
CA VAL A 176 5.52 -0.94 6.58
C VAL A 176 4.80 -2.28 6.60
N GLY A 177 4.97 -3.10 7.65
CA GLY A 177 4.25 -4.36 7.84
C GLY A 177 2.72 -4.21 7.76
N LEU A 178 2.16 -3.17 8.37
CA LEU A 178 0.74 -2.82 8.25
C LEU A 178 0.36 -2.58 6.78
N PHE A 179 1.08 -1.72 6.07
CA PHE A 179 0.76 -1.44 4.66
C PHE A 179 0.98 -2.66 3.75
N VAL A 180 1.95 -3.52 4.06
CA VAL A 180 2.15 -4.82 3.40
C VAL A 180 0.94 -5.73 3.63
N ALA A 181 0.42 -5.82 4.86
CA ALA A 181 -0.80 -6.59 5.14
C ALA A 181 -1.99 -6.04 4.35
N MET A 182 -2.16 -4.72 4.30
CA MET A 182 -3.22 -4.06 3.54
C MET A 182 -3.08 -4.31 2.04
N SER A 183 -1.86 -4.44 1.50
CA SER A 183 -1.61 -4.69 0.07
C SER A 183 -2.19 -6.02 -0.46
N ARG A 184 -2.65 -6.90 0.42
CA ARG A 184 -3.35 -8.15 0.07
C ARG A 184 -4.76 -7.93 -0.48
N ASP A 185 -5.36 -6.77 -0.20
CA ASP A 185 -6.60 -6.29 -0.81
C ASP A 185 -6.31 -4.96 -1.52
N ALA A 186 -6.46 -4.94 -2.85
CA ALA A 186 -6.04 -3.80 -3.67
C ALA A 186 -6.83 -2.52 -3.36
N ASP A 187 -8.13 -2.65 -3.05
CA ASP A 187 -8.99 -1.50 -2.76
C ASP A 187 -8.69 -0.93 -1.37
N ALA A 188 -8.46 -1.81 -0.39
CA ALA A 188 -8.05 -1.42 0.95
C ALA A 188 -6.70 -0.69 0.94
N PHE A 189 -5.68 -1.28 0.30
CA PHE A 189 -4.39 -0.60 0.14
C PHE A 189 -4.51 0.70 -0.63
N GLY A 190 -5.25 0.73 -1.74
CA GLY A 190 -5.47 1.94 -2.54
C GLY A 190 -6.07 3.07 -1.72
N ALA A 191 -7.09 2.78 -0.90
CA ALA A 191 -7.72 3.76 -0.02
C ALA A 191 -6.73 4.29 1.04
N LEU A 192 -6.03 3.40 1.76
CA LEU A 192 -5.08 3.79 2.81
C LEU A 192 -3.89 4.58 2.24
N ALA A 193 -3.33 4.13 1.11
CA ALA A 193 -2.23 4.79 0.41
C ALA A 193 -2.64 6.18 -0.11
N THR A 194 -3.87 6.33 -0.59
CA THR A 194 -4.41 7.62 -1.02
C THR A 194 -4.54 8.58 0.16
N SER A 195 -5.05 8.12 1.31
CA SER A 195 -5.13 8.94 2.51
C SER A 195 -3.74 9.35 3.03
N ALA A 196 -2.77 8.43 3.03
CA ALA A 196 -1.39 8.70 3.44
C ALA A 196 -0.72 9.71 2.49
N SER A 197 -0.85 9.51 1.19
CA SER A 197 -0.30 10.41 0.17
C SER A 197 -0.93 11.79 0.22
N THR A 198 -2.25 11.88 0.44
CA THR A 198 -2.96 13.16 0.61
C THR A 198 -2.42 13.92 1.81
N ARG A 199 -2.18 13.24 2.93
CA ARG A 199 -1.59 13.86 4.12
C ARG A 199 -0.14 14.29 3.89
N ALA A 200 0.66 13.46 3.22
CA ALA A 200 2.02 13.81 2.82
C ALA A 200 2.06 15.08 1.96
N THR A 201 1.21 15.16 0.92
CA THR A 201 1.05 16.38 0.11
C THR A 201 0.69 17.60 0.95
N GLY A 202 -0.16 17.45 1.97
CA GLY A 202 -0.46 18.53 2.90
C GLY A 202 0.79 19.09 3.59
N TYR A 203 1.68 18.23 4.09
CA TYR A 203 2.93 18.67 4.69
C TYR A 203 3.92 19.26 3.67
N GLU A 204 4.02 18.66 2.47
CA GLU A 204 4.89 19.13 1.38
C GLU A 204 4.49 20.54 0.92
N HIS A 205 3.19 20.78 0.74
CA HIS A 205 2.65 22.11 0.41
C HIS A 205 2.85 23.13 1.54
N ALA A 206 2.67 22.73 2.80
CA ALA A 206 2.91 23.62 3.94
C ALA A 206 4.37 24.05 4.04
N PHE A 207 5.30 23.11 3.82
CA PHE A 207 6.72 23.40 3.70
C PHE A 207 6.98 24.37 2.54
N ALA A 208 6.49 24.04 1.34
CA ALA A 208 6.72 24.81 0.13
C ALA A 208 6.25 26.27 0.25
N HIS A 209 5.04 26.49 0.75
CA HIS A 209 4.51 27.84 0.98
C HIS A 209 5.38 28.64 1.96
N THR A 210 5.78 28.01 3.08
CA THR A 210 6.58 28.68 4.12
C THR A 210 7.94 29.11 3.58
N VAL A 211 8.65 28.22 2.89
CA VAL A 211 10.01 28.50 2.42
C VAL A 211 10.05 29.36 1.16
N ALA A 212 8.98 29.41 0.37
CA ALA A 212 8.87 30.32 -0.76
C ALA A 212 8.80 31.79 -0.31
N GLU A 213 8.13 32.07 0.81
CA GLU A 213 8.05 33.41 1.40
C GLU A 213 9.27 33.74 2.28
N HIS A 214 9.78 32.73 2.99
CA HIS A 214 10.89 32.86 3.93
C HIS A 214 11.93 31.75 3.74
N PRO A 215 12.84 31.85 2.74
CA PRO A 215 13.78 30.77 2.42
C PRO A 215 14.67 30.29 3.56
N SER A 216 15.01 31.17 4.51
CA SER A 216 15.80 30.79 5.70
C SER A 216 15.04 29.89 6.67
N ALA A 217 13.70 29.90 6.64
CA ALA A 217 12.86 29.05 7.48
C ALA A 217 13.00 27.56 7.16
N ALA A 218 13.63 27.19 6.04
CA ALA A 218 13.94 25.81 5.71
C ALA A 218 14.75 25.09 6.81
N TYR A 219 15.57 25.81 7.57
CA TYR A 219 16.34 25.22 8.69
C TYR A 219 15.55 25.13 10.00
N ASP A 220 14.39 25.78 10.10
CA ASP A 220 13.57 25.75 11.30
C ASP A 220 13.03 24.33 11.53
N PHE A 221 13.13 23.86 12.78
CA PHE A 221 12.75 22.50 13.11
C PHE A 221 11.28 22.20 12.79
N GLU A 222 10.38 23.13 13.15
CA GLU A 222 8.94 23.00 12.90
C GLU A 222 8.58 22.96 11.41
N VAL A 223 9.38 23.61 10.56
CA VAL A 223 9.15 23.63 9.11
C VAL A 223 9.65 22.32 8.48
N LYS A 224 10.86 21.87 8.85
CA LYS A 224 11.43 20.63 8.28
C LYS A 224 10.75 19.36 8.80
N VAL A 225 10.22 19.36 10.04
CA VAL A 225 9.61 18.15 10.61
C VAL A 225 8.38 17.74 9.83
N GLY A 226 7.56 18.69 9.36
CA GLY A 226 6.44 18.43 8.45
C GLY A 226 6.91 17.73 7.18
N LEU A 227 7.99 18.22 6.57
CA LEU A 227 8.53 17.60 5.37
C LEU A 227 9.04 16.16 5.65
N PHE A 228 9.68 15.90 6.79
CA PHE A 228 10.09 14.54 7.15
C PHE A 228 8.92 13.61 7.47
N ARG A 229 7.80 14.13 7.98
CA ARG A 229 6.55 13.37 8.12
C ARG A 229 6.02 12.93 6.75
N ALA A 230 6.06 13.81 5.76
CA ALA A 230 5.74 13.44 4.37
C ALA A 230 6.68 12.35 3.83
N ALA A 231 8.00 12.50 4.02
CA ALA A 231 8.98 11.53 3.56
C ALA A 231 8.65 10.11 4.05
N ARG A 232 8.29 10.00 5.33
CA ARG A 232 7.91 8.75 5.98
C ARG A 232 6.66 8.13 5.38
N LEU A 233 5.58 8.92 5.24
CA LEU A 233 4.34 8.44 4.64
C LEU A 233 4.54 7.98 3.19
N ARG A 234 5.28 8.77 2.38
CA ARG A 234 5.63 8.41 1.00
C ARG A 234 6.44 7.13 0.95
N ALA A 235 7.44 6.99 1.82
CA ALA A 235 8.29 5.81 1.87
C ALA A 235 7.49 4.57 2.24
N VAL A 236 6.63 4.62 3.25
CA VAL A 236 5.78 3.49 3.65
C VAL A 236 4.87 3.05 2.51
N VAL A 237 4.20 4.00 1.83
CA VAL A 237 3.32 3.73 0.69
C VAL A 237 4.09 3.07 -0.46
N ALA A 238 5.25 3.60 -0.81
CA ALA A 238 6.05 3.08 -1.92
C ALA A 238 6.70 1.72 -1.61
N THR A 239 7.07 1.50 -0.34
CA THR A 239 7.82 0.32 0.09
C THR A 239 6.95 -0.92 0.26
N ALA A 240 5.69 -0.76 0.69
CA ALA A 240 4.82 -1.90 0.95
C ALA A 240 4.60 -2.82 -0.27
N PRO A 241 4.29 -2.32 -1.49
CA PRO A 241 4.21 -3.17 -2.68
C PRO A 241 5.53 -3.85 -3.01
N TYR A 242 6.67 -3.19 -2.73
CA TYR A 242 8.00 -3.74 -2.96
C TYR A 242 8.30 -4.94 -2.06
N VAL A 243 8.00 -4.80 -0.76
CA VAL A 243 8.14 -5.88 0.22
C VAL A 243 7.17 -7.03 -0.07
N ALA A 244 5.94 -6.72 -0.49
CA ALA A 244 4.95 -7.73 -0.87
C ALA A 244 5.31 -8.49 -2.16
N GLN A 245 6.07 -7.86 -3.06
CA GLN A 245 6.45 -8.43 -4.36
C GLN A 245 7.96 -8.26 -4.60
N PRO A 246 8.79 -9.23 -4.18
CA PRO A 246 10.26 -9.11 -4.20
C PRO A 246 10.90 -8.87 -5.59
N ASN A 247 10.16 -9.12 -6.68
CA ASN A 247 10.63 -8.88 -8.05
C ASN A 247 10.28 -7.49 -8.59
N SER A 248 9.56 -6.68 -7.82
CA SER A 248 9.20 -5.33 -8.21
C SER A 248 10.40 -4.38 -8.07
N ARG A 249 10.34 -3.25 -8.75
CA ARG A 249 11.40 -2.25 -8.73
C ARG A 249 11.47 -1.62 -7.34
N GLN A 250 12.67 -1.58 -6.77
CA GLN A 250 12.91 -0.87 -5.51
C GLN A 250 12.53 0.62 -5.67
N PRO A 251 11.74 1.18 -4.74
CA PRO A 251 11.43 2.60 -4.72
C PRO A 251 12.70 3.45 -4.61
N THR A 252 12.66 4.63 -5.22
CA THR A 252 13.74 5.63 -5.12
C THR A 252 13.13 6.98 -4.77
N PRO A 253 13.79 7.81 -3.95
CA PRO A 253 13.24 9.09 -3.51
C PRO A 253 13.24 10.13 -4.63
N THR A 254 13.89 9.86 -5.74
CA THR A 254 14.09 10.80 -6.85
C THR A 254 12.79 11.45 -7.33
N HIS A 255 11.73 10.67 -7.55
CA HIS A 255 10.43 11.23 -7.94
C HIS A 255 9.85 12.17 -6.87
N GLU A 256 9.89 11.72 -5.61
CA GLU A 256 9.36 12.48 -4.48
C GLU A 256 10.16 13.76 -4.21
N GLN A 257 11.49 13.72 -4.37
CA GLN A 257 12.34 14.91 -4.28
C GLN A 257 12.02 15.92 -5.37
N THR A 258 11.79 15.46 -6.60
CA THR A 258 11.36 16.30 -7.72
C THR A 258 9.98 16.90 -7.43
N GLN A 259 9.06 16.14 -6.82
CA GLN A 259 7.75 16.66 -6.39
C GLN A 259 7.89 17.78 -5.37
N VAL A 260 8.69 17.62 -4.32
CA VAL A 260 8.91 18.69 -3.32
C VAL A 260 9.59 19.91 -3.97
N ALA A 261 10.57 19.69 -4.85
CA ALA A 261 11.21 20.79 -5.59
C ALA A 261 10.21 21.54 -6.48
N TYR A 262 9.31 20.81 -7.14
CA TYR A 262 8.20 21.39 -7.89
C TYR A 262 7.27 22.19 -6.98
N ASP A 263 6.85 21.65 -5.84
CA ASP A 263 5.93 22.33 -4.93
C ASP A 263 6.49 23.70 -4.52
N VAL A 264 7.77 23.76 -4.15
CA VAL A 264 8.47 25.04 -3.85
C VAL A 264 8.51 25.95 -5.08
N ALA A 265 8.98 25.44 -6.22
CA ALA A 265 9.17 26.24 -7.42
C ALA A 265 7.83 26.77 -7.98
N SER A 266 6.75 26.01 -7.86
CA SER A 266 5.42 26.37 -8.39
C SER A 266 4.85 27.63 -7.74
N VAL A 267 5.23 27.92 -6.48
CA VAL A 267 4.79 29.11 -5.77
C VAL A 267 5.29 30.38 -6.47
N THR A 268 6.56 30.40 -6.89
CA THR A 268 7.24 31.61 -7.38
C THR A 268 7.56 31.62 -8.88
N ALA A 269 7.80 30.48 -9.50
CA ALA A 269 8.23 30.38 -10.90
C ALA A 269 7.12 30.78 -11.87
N ARG A 270 7.47 31.54 -12.91
CA ARG A 270 6.59 32.02 -13.97
C ARG A 270 7.26 31.87 -15.33
N ALA A 271 6.45 31.58 -16.35
CA ALA A 271 6.95 31.40 -17.70
C ALA A 271 7.67 32.67 -18.22
N GLY A 272 8.91 32.51 -18.69
CA GLY A 272 9.68 33.56 -19.37
C GLY A 272 10.49 34.49 -18.46
N THR A 273 10.44 34.31 -17.13
CA THR A 273 11.28 35.06 -16.17
C THR A 273 12.39 34.21 -15.56
N ASP A 274 12.26 32.89 -15.63
CA ASP A 274 13.08 31.94 -14.88
C ASP A 274 13.93 31.05 -15.77
N THR A 275 14.84 30.30 -15.16
CA THR A 275 15.75 29.36 -15.82
C THR A 275 15.06 28.08 -16.32
N ILE A 276 13.76 27.92 -16.07
CA ILE A 276 12.97 26.77 -16.47
C ILE A 276 12.43 26.98 -17.89
N ASP A 277 12.58 25.97 -18.74
CA ASP A 277 12.13 25.97 -20.14
C ASP A 277 10.61 26.16 -20.21
N ARG A 278 10.17 27.01 -21.13
CA ARG A 278 8.75 27.34 -21.35
C ARG A 278 7.88 26.11 -21.61
N ARG A 279 8.45 25.02 -22.14
CA ARG A 279 7.72 23.75 -22.37
C ARG A 279 7.20 23.11 -21.08
N PHE A 280 7.78 23.45 -19.93
CA PHE A 280 7.36 22.96 -18.62
C PHE A 280 6.32 23.86 -17.94
N PHE A 281 5.75 24.80 -18.68
CA PHE A 281 4.65 25.63 -18.22
C PHE A 281 3.39 25.36 -19.03
N GLY A 282 2.26 25.30 -18.33
CA GLY A 282 0.93 25.23 -18.92
C GLY A 282 0.55 26.51 -19.68
N ALA A 283 -0.60 26.46 -20.35
CA ALA A 283 -1.12 27.60 -21.09
C ALA A 283 -1.44 28.82 -20.20
N ASP A 284 -1.67 28.58 -18.91
CA ASP A 284 -1.87 29.60 -17.87
C ASP A 284 -0.56 30.19 -17.33
N GLY A 285 0.59 29.73 -17.84
CA GLY A 285 1.92 30.18 -17.42
C GLY A 285 2.37 29.60 -16.08
N ARG A 286 1.67 28.60 -15.53
CA ARG A 286 2.06 27.87 -14.32
C ARG A 286 2.91 26.67 -14.65
N LEU A 287 3.79 26.32 -13.72
CA LEU A 287 4.66 25.16 -13.82
C LEU A 287 3.83 23.86 -13.84
N LEU A 288 4.15 22.94 -14.75
CA LEU A 288 3.48 21.63 -14.84
C LEU A 288 3.85 20.75 -13.65
N ALA A 289 2.90 19.98 -13.12
CA ALA A 289 3.20 18.99 -12.09
C ALA A 289 4.11 17.88 -12.66
N PRO A 290 4.96 17.22 -11.85
CA PRO A 290 5.83 16.14 -12.33
C PRO A 290 5.09 15.03 -13.09
N ASP A 291 3.88 14.67 -12.65
CA ASP A 291 3.04 13.66 -13.32
C ASP A 291 2.55 14.09 -14.72
N ASP A 292 2.49 15.40 -14.98
CA ASP A 292 2.14 15.95 -16.29
C ASP A 292 3.36 16.08 -17.23
N VAL A 293 4.57 15.81 -16.72
CA VAL A 293 5.81 15.84 -17.49
C VAL A 293 6.09 14.46 -18.08
N GLY A 294 6.11 14.38 -19.42
CA GLY A 294 6.45 13.16 -20.14
C GLY A 294 7.81 12.58 -19.72
N THR A 295 7.90 11.25 -19.62
CA THR A 295 9.08 10.51 -19.14
C THR A 295 10.38 10.88 -19.87
N GLU A 296 10.30 11.20 -21.15
CA GLU A 296 11.43 11.61 -21.99
C GLU A 296 12.02 12.98 -21.61
N ASN A 297 11.24 13.81 -20.92
CA ASN A 297 11.65 15.14 -20.47
C ASN A 297 11.97 15.18 -18.97
N TRP A 298 11.69 14.10 -18.25
CA TRP A 298 11.78 14.04 -16.78
C TRP A 298 13.16 14.43 -16.25
N SER A 299 14.25 13.86 -16.79
CA SER A 299 15.61 14.20 -16.34
C SER A 299 15.97 15.67 -16.58
N VAL A 300 15.43 16.28 -17.65
CA VAL A 300 15.67 17.71 -17.93
C VAL A 300 14.85 18.57 -16.98
N TYR A 301 13.63 18.14 -16.66
CA TYR A 301 12.74 18.84 -15.75
C TYR A 301 13.33 18.91 -14.33
N ASP A 302 13.72 17.75 -13.78
CA ASP A 302 14.37 17.64 -12.47
C ASP A 302 15.64 18.50 -12.37
N ALA A 303 16.49 18.46 -13.41
CA ALA A 303 17.69 19.28 -13.47
C ALA A 303 17.38 20.78 -13.47
N GLN A 304 16.33 21.22 -14.16
CA GLN A 304 15.95 22.64 -14.21
C GLN A 304 15.31 23.13 -12.91
N LEU A 305 14.54 22.30 -12.21
CA LEU A 305 14.08 22.61 -10.85
C LEU A 305 15.26 22.76 -9.89
N THR A 306 16.25 21.87 -9.98
CA THR A 306 17.48 21.97 -9.19
C THR A 306 18.25 23.27 -9.47
N VAL A 307 18.39 23.64 -10.74
CA VAL A 307 19.04 24.92 -11.14
C VAL A 307 18.25 26.13 -10.65
N TYR A 308 16.91 26.09 -10.76
CA TYR A 308 16.03 27.16 -10.30
C TYR A 308 16.18 27.40 -8.79
N LEU A 309 16.23 26.33 -8.01
CA LEU A 309 16.37 26.40 -6.55
C LEU A 309 17.83 26.61 -6.11
N ALA A 310 18.81 26.61 -7.01
CA ALA A 310 20.24 26.71 -6.64
C ALA A 310 20.60 27.96 -5.81
N PRO A 311 19.98 29.14 -6.00
CA PRO A 311 20.20 30.29 -5.10
C PRO A 311 19.66 30.06 -3.68
N LEU A 312 18.74 29.12 -3.49
CA LEU A 312 18.05 28.80 -2.25
C LEU A 312 18.63 27.51 -1.62
N GLN A 313 19.95 27.50 -1.38
CA GLN A 313 20.66 26.34 -0.83
C GLN A 313 20.00 25.69 0.42
N PRO A 314 19.46 26.46 1.40
CA PRO A 314 18.77 25.86 2.53
C PRO A 314 17.64 24.90 2.14
N ILE A 315 16.87 25.24 1.09
CA ILE A 315 15.75 24.43 0.61
C ILE A 315 16.28 23.14 -0.03
N ILE A 316 17.30 23.26 -0.90
CA ILE A 316 17.89 22.08 -1.56
C ILE A 316 18.45 21.11 -0.52
N ASP A 317 19.14 21.60 0.51
CA ASP A 317 19.70 20.74 1.56
C ASP A 317 18.62 19.97 2.32
N VAL A 318 17.47 20.58 2.53
CA VAL A 318 16.32 19.96 3.21
C VAL A 318 15.61 18.96 2.29
N ILE A 319 15.46 19.24 0.99
CA ILE A 319 14.97 18.26 0.00
C ILE A 319 15.89 17.04 -0.09
N ARG A 320 17.21 17.23 0.02
CA ARG A 320 18.16 16.10 0.11
C ARG A 320 17.99 15.31 1.41
N GLN A 321 17.71 15.97 2.54
CA GLN A 321 17.43 15.30 3.80
C GLN A 321 16.12 14.51 3.75
N TYR A 322 15.08 15.05 3.12
CA TYR A 322 13.83 14.36 2.84
C TYR A 322 14.08 13.04 2.09
N GLY A 323 14.87 13.07 1.02
CA GLY A 323 15.21 11.85 0.27
C GLY A 323 15.97 10.82 1.10
N ARG A 324 16.87 11.26 2.00
CA ARG A 324 17.55 10.36 2.92
C ARG A 324 16.62 9.73 3.95
N ALA A 325 15.65 10.49 4.47
CA ALA A 325 14.64 9.96 5.38
C ALA A 325 13.75 8.92 4.69
N PHE A 326 13.40 9.16 3.42
CA PHE A 326 12.70 8.18 2.59
C PHE A 326 13.54 6.90 2.40
N ASP A 327 14.80 7.03 1.96
CA ASP A 327 15.70 5.90 1.74
C ASP A 327 15.96 5.07 3.00
N GLY A 328 16.05 5.73 4.16
CA GLY A 328 16.24 5.07 5.45
C GLY A 328 15.14 4.08 5.79
N ILE A 329 13.92 4.28 5.28
CA ILE A 329 12.83 3.30 5.41
C ILE A 329 12.96 2.23 4.34
N VAL A 330 13.17 2.59 3.07
CA VAL A 330 13.20 1.62 1.95
C VAL A 330 14.33 0.60 2.11
N LEU A 331 15.53 1.04 2.50
CA LEU A 331 16.73 0.20 2.52
C LEU A 331 16.77 -0.79 3.69
N ASP A 332 16.04 -0.48 4.75
CA ASP A 332 16.08 -1.23 6.02
C ASP A 332 14.85 -2.13 6.21
N GLN A 333 14.12 -2.48 5.15
CA GLN A 333 13.05 -3.50 5.24
C GLN A 333 13.59 -4.92 5.19
#